data_AF-A0A1N7SWJ4-F1
#
_entry.id   AF-A0A1N7SWJ4-F1
#
_cell.length_a   1.000
_cell.length_b   1.000
_cell.length_c   1.000
_cell.angle_alpha   90.00
_cell.angle_beta   90.00
_cell.angle_gamma   90.00
#
_symmetry.space_group_name_H-M   'P 1'
#
loop_
_entity.id
_entity.type
_entity.pdbx_description
1 polymer ?
#
loop_
_entity_poly.entity_id
_entity_poly.type
_entity_poly.pdbx_seq_one_letter_code
_entity_poly.pdbx_strand_id
1 'polypeptide(L)' 'MIGQIVIGLFGVAAVFLSQDPREQRRRWACVFGLAAQPFWLVMAWHAHEYGVLALSLVYGWAWARGVRSYWMKADAR' A
#
# COMPACT_ATOMS: atom_id res chain seq x y z
N MET A 1 7.34 -17.00 5.50
CA MET A 1 8.24 -15.96 6.06
C MET A 1 8.55 -14.84 5.06
N ILE A 2 8.98 -15.14 3.82
CA ILE A 2 9.30 -14.09 2.82
C ILE A 2 8.15 -13.10 2.60
N GLY A 3 6.90 -13.57 2.49
CA GLY A 3 5.73 -12.68 2.33
C GLY A 3 5.52 -11.72 3.50
N GLN A 4 5.77 -12.13 4.74
CA GLN A 4 5.68 -11.25 5.91
C GLN A 4 6.80 -10.21 5.96
N ILE A 5 8.00 -10.57 5.49
CA ILE A 5 9.11 -9.63 5.36
C ILE A 5 8.78 -8.55 4.32
N VAL A 6 8.22 -8.95 3.18
CA VAL A 6 7.77 -8.03 2.13
C VAL A 6 6.65 -7.13 2.65
N ILE A 7 5.64 -7.70 3.31
CA ILE A 7 4.56 -6.93 3.97
C ILE A 7 5.14 -5.90 4.95
N GLY A 8 6.08 -6.32 5.81
CA GLY A 8 6.69 -5.46 6.80
C GLY A 8 7.50 -4.32 6.17
N LEU A 9 8.41 -4.64 5.26
CA LEU A 9 9.27 -3.65 4.60
C LEU A 9 8.46 -2.65 3.77
N PHE A 10 7.56 -3.14 2.91
CA PHE A 10 6.75 -2.28 2.06
C PHE A 10 5.68 -1.53 2.85
N GLY A 11 5.08 -2.15 3.86
CA GLY A 11 4.11 -1.51 4.74
C GLY A 11 4.73 -0.39 5.59
N VAL A 12 5.87 -0.65 6.23
CA VAL A 12 6.59 0.38 7.01
C VAL A 12 7.10 1.49 6.10
N ALA A 13 7.67 1.16 4.93
CA ALA A 13 8.09 2.17 3.96
C ALA A 13 6.92 3.04 3.50
N ALA A 14 5.76 2.43 3.22
CA ALA A 14 4.55 3.16 2.84
C ALA A 14 4.09 4.12 3.95
N VAL A 15 4.05 3.66 5.20
CA VAL A 15 3.68 4.50 6.34
C VAL A 15 4.68 5.64 6.52
N PHE A 16 5.99 5.35 6.51
CA PHE A 16 7.03 6.36 6.70
C PHE A 16 7.01 7.42 5.59
N LEU A 17 6.90 7.00 4.33
CA LEU A 17 6.77 7.91 3.19
C LEU A 17 5.47 8.72 3.27
N SER A 18 4.37 8.15 3.76
CA SER A 18 3.08 8.86 3.85
C SER A 18 3.13 10.07 4.80
N GLN A 19 4.01 10.01 5.80
CA GLN A 19 4.23 11.06 6.79
C GLN A 19 5.37 12.03 6.41
N ASP A 20 6.08 11.78 5.30
CA ASP A 20 7.16 12.68 4.87
C ASP A 20 6.56 14.02 4.41
N PRO A 21 7.10 15.17 4.88
CA PRO A 21 6.60 16.49 4.49
C PRO A 21 6.82 16.81 3.00
N ARG A 22 7.72 16.09 2.32
CA ARG A 22 8.06 16.32 0.91
C ARG A 22 7.11 15.54 0.01
N GLU A 23 6.37 16.26 -0.83
CA GLU A 23 5.40 15.65 -1.76
C GLU A 23 6.04 14.63 -2.72
N GLN A 24 7.26 14.91 -3.24
CA GLN A 24 8.01 14.00 -4.10
C GLN A 24 8.28 12.64 -3.46
N ARG A 25 8.37 12.56 -2.12
CA ARG A 25 8.54 11.32 -1.36
C ARG A 25 7.18 10.73 -0.97
N ARG A 26 6.24 11.57 -0.51
CA ARG A 26 4.89 11.15 -0.11
C ARG A 26 4.12 10.42 -1.20
N ARG A 27 4.28 10.81 -2.47
CA ARG A 27 3.65 10.11 -3.61
C ARG A 27 4.06 8.64 -3.74
N TRP A 28 5.28 8.27 -3.28
CA TRP A 28 5.74 6.88 -3.33
C TRP A 28 5.08 6.01 -2.26
N ALA A 29 4.56 6.60 -1.18
CA ALA A 29 3.85 5.85 -0.15
C ALA A 29 2.75 4.96 -0.74
N CYS A 30 2.00 5.50 -1.71
CA CYS A 30 0.92 4.77 -2.36
C CYS A 30 1.41 3.62 -3.23
N VAL A 31 2.59 3.73 -3.83
CA VAL A 31 3.19 2.66 -4.63
C VAL A 31 3.65 1.52 -3.73
N PHE A 32 4.37 1.83 -2.64
CA PHE A 32 4.81 0.83 -1.67
C PHE A 32 3.62 0.15 -0.97
N GLY A 33 2.60 0.93 -0.60
CA GLY A 33 1.38 0.42 0.02
C GLY A 33 0.61 -0.53 -0.89
N LEU A 34 0.51 -0.22 -2.19
CA LEU A 34 -0.13 -1.09 -3.18
C LEU A 34 0.69 -2.37 -3.43
N ALA A 35 2.01 -2.26 -3.50
CA ALA A 35 2.91 -3.40 -3.68
C ALA A 35 2.86 -4.41 -2.52
N ALA A 36 2.55 -3.94 -1.30
CA ALA A 36 2.34 -4.81 -0.15
C ALA A 36 1.00 -5.58 -0.20
N GLN A 37 -0.02 -5.09 -0.93
CA GLN A 37 -1.37 -5.68 -0.86
C GLN A 37 -1.52 -7.09 -1.42
N PRO A 38 -0.88 -7.49 -2.53
CA PRO A 38 -0.92 -8.87 -3.01
C PRO A 38 -0.45 -9.86 -1.93
N PHE A 39 0.56 -9.48 -1.14
CA PHE A 39 1.08 -10.31 -0.08
C PHE A 39 0.12 -10.39 1.12
N TRP A 40 -0.52 -9.28 1.49
CA TRP A 40 -1.59 -9.29 2.51
C TRP A 40 -2.78 -10.16 2.09
N LEU A 41 -3.21 -10.07 0.83
CA LEU A 41 -4.31 -10.88 0.28
C LEU A 41 -4.00 -12.37 0.31
N VAL A 42 -2.83 -12.77 -0.21
CA VAL A 42 -2.40 -14.18 -0.22
C VAL A 42 -2.24 -14.71 1.20
N MET A 43 -1.64 -13.93 2.10
CA MET A 43 -1.46 -14.32 3.50
C MET A 43 -2.80 -14.48 4.23
N ALA A 44 -3.71 -13.51 4.10
CA ALA A 44 -5.03 -13.56 4.73
C ALA A 44 -5.90 -14.70 4.17
N TRP A 45 -5.80 -14.98 2.87
CA TRP A 45 -6.49 -16.10 2.23
C TRP A 45 -6.01 -17.45 2.79
N HIS A 46 -4.69 -17.67 2.85
CA HIS A 46 -4.13 -18.90 3.42
C HIS A 46 -4.35 -19.06 4.92
N ALA A 47 -4.41 -17.95 5.66
CA ALA A 47 -4.69 -17.95 7.09
C ALA A 47 -6.18 -18.06 7.43
N HIS A 48 -7.08 -18.07 6.43
CA HIS A 48 -8.53 -18.00 6.60
C HIS A 48 -9.01 -16.78 7.43
N GLU A 49 -8.21 -15.71 7.44
CA GLU A 49 -8.47 -14.47 8.17
C GLU A 49 -9.27 -13.50 7.31
N TYR A 50 -10.56 -13.79 7.12
CA TYR A 50 -11.42 -13.02 6.21
C TYR A 50 -11.57 -11.54 6.58
N GLY A 51 -11.45 -11.20 7.87
CA GLY A 51 -11.42 -9.81 8.33
C GLY A 51 -10.22 -9.04 7.76
N VAL A 52 -9.03 -9.65 7.82
CA VAL A 52 -7.80 -9.08 7.24
C VAL A 52 -7.89 -9.05 5.72
N LEU A 53 -8.49 -10.08 5.10
CA LEU A 53 -8.72 -10.11 3.66
C LEU A 53 -9.58 -8.92 3.20
N ALA A 54 -10.71 -8.66 3.86
CA ALA A 54 -11.54 -7.50 3.56
C ALA A 54 -10.79 -6.17 3.76
N LEU A 55 -10.03 -6.04 4.86
CA LEU A 55 -9.21 -4.84 5.11
C LEU A 55 -8.15 -4.62 4.04
N SER A 56 -7.48 -5.68 3.56
CA SER A 56 -6.47 -5.59 2.51
C SER A 56 -7.05 -5.09 1.18
N LEU A 57 -8.29 -5.45 0.85
CA LEU A 57 -9.01 -4.91 -0.30
C LEU A 57 -9.31 -3.41 -0.14
N VAL A 58 -9.82 -3.00 1.03
CA VAL A 58 -10.11 -1.59 1.33
C VAL A 58 -8.83 -0.75 1.31
N TYR A 59 -7.74 -1.26 1.89
CA TYR A 59 -6.44 -0.59 1.89
C TYR A 59 -5.86 -0.53 0.47
N GLY A 60 -5.99 -1.59 -0.32
CA GLY A 60 -5.62 -1.58 -1.73
C GLY A 60 -6.36 -0.51 -2.52
N TRP A 61 -7.65 -0.34 -2.27
CA TRP A 61 -8.42 0.74 -2.89
C TRP A 61 -7.96 2.13 -2.44
N ALA A 62 -7.69 2.32 -1.14
CA ALA A 62 -7.17 3.59 -0.62
C ALA A 62 -5.81 3.95 -1.24
N TRP A 63 -4.89 2.98 -1.36
CA TRP A 63 -3.60 3.19 -2.01
C TRP A 63 -3.75 3.42 -3.52
N ALA A 64 -4.64 2.71 -4.21
CA ALA A 64 -4.94 2.93 -5.63
C ALA A 64 -5.47 4.37 -5.87
N ARG A 65 -6.33 4.86 -4.98
CA ARG A 65 -6.79 6.26 -5.00
C ARG A 65 -5.62 7.23 -4.83
N GLY A 66 -4.69 6.93 -3.93
CA GLY A 66 -3.46 7.71 -3.75
C GLY A 66 -2.58 7.72 -4.99
N VAL A 67 -2.36 6.57 -5.63
CA VAL A 67 -1.62 6.47 -6.91
C VAL A 67 -2.31 7.32 -7.97
N ARG A 68 -3.63 7.23 -8.12
CA ARG A 68 -4.37 8.04 -9.10
C ARG A 68 -4.24 9.55 -8.84
N SER A 69 -4.28 9.98 -7.57
CA SER A 69 -4.17 11.39 -7.22
C SER A 69 -2.76 11.95 -7.44
N TYR A 70 -1.71 11.20 -7.08
CA TYR A 70 -0.34 11.69 -7.13
C TYR A 70 0.40 11.39 -8.44
N TRP A 71 0.01 10.36 -9.18
CA TRP A 71 0.72 9.91 -10.39
C TRP A 71 -0.11 10.06 -11.66
N MET A 72 -1.43 9.83 -11.62
CA MET A 72 -2.28 9.94 -12.82
C MET A 72 -2.91 11.33 -13.00
N LYS A 73 -3.00 12.14 -11.94
CA LYS A 73 -3.49 13.52 -11.99
C LYS A 73 -2.37 14.56 -11.95
N ALA A 74 -1.10 14.12 -12.01
CA ALA A 74 0.05 15.00 -11.96
C ALA A 74 0.25 15.89 -13.21
N ASP A 75 -0.50 15.67 -14.29
CA ASP A 75 -0.41 16.48 -15.53
C ASP A 75 -1.31 17.74 -15.53
N ALA A 76 -1.65 18.27 -14.35
CA ALA A 76 -2.37 19.54 -14.25
C ALA A 76 -1.78 20.43 -13.16
N ARG A 77 -0.47 20.74 -13.25
CA ARG A 77 0.13 21.94 -12.67
C ARG A 77 1.55 22.16 -13.19
#